data_AF-A0A239I1M0-F1
#
_entry.id   AF-A0A239I1M0-F1
#
_cell.length_a   1.000
_cell.length_b   1.000
_cell.length_c   1.000
_cell.angle_alpha   90.00
_cell.angle_beta   90.00
_cell.angle_gamma   90.00
#
_symmetry.space_group_name_H-M   'P 1'
#
loop_
_entity.id
_entity.type
_entity.pdbx_description
1 polymer ?
#
loop_
_entity_poly.entity_id
_entity_poly.type
_entity_poly.pdbx_seq_one_letter_code
_entity_poly.pdbx_strand_id
1 'polypeptide(L)'
;MSFPLTVTDRSGLLAGSRQAHFVQEPAAALITIHDKNNSIDQLARGQKPLQEVRHEEPVVVKRGSRQIKTWLLEQQNWDASTKRWRTVAIFADGYVEGPANRDGQEDSVRQKRLLITDGTGKPLTDPETARKRIQEIILNGGWTKLTAEQAQTIQERHAQVVTGPVKPTEFQKFKPRLPLTESQLQGMNMAQRYRWLAQAASRDVGKEAGTQLRQLLTPEAVGLLLGVAALQGSGAGIVALLINTGLNIEQARQIAQKVYEITQAMGSNNVYDLDQAAAKLAQVFGLFILLTGTAGVAKLLQALKGAAVRKNVESNPKTSRPPSNSASSRSASQGSRAIAPLSEREAGLVHQVPGFTRAPEIGKAFSQYMHGATVKLAKEVKAGRIKVEELWGALTKARYEIQKGIKREGAEDFNVDRLNMPEHMQVISSTNILTDSRYRPYANRIFKLFPDTRSWPDGQLRADMTGKIGREEIRLTSYEGSFNLRNGSVTALVIKSPLAIVLKKIFAHVGTLTKAALQEKNETIALAYLAQIHWWLAQACPNGRGSAAVAEAFVRTIALARGMKLGEWKVAPDLEALFMRMDDYVAAYPGFFENVSNIKNPPRGQ
;
A
#
# COMPACT_ATOMS: atom_id res chain seq x y z
N MET A 1 10.09 41.30 -47.67
CA MET A 1 9.82 42.72 -47.33
C MET A 1 10.11 42.88 -45.85
N SER A 2 11.23 43.52 -45.56
CA SER A 2 11.82 43.66 -44.23
C SER A 2 11.48 45.05 -43.70
N PHE A 3 11.11 45.14 -42.42
CA PHE A 3 11.13 46.40 -41.69
C PHE A 3 11.88 46.21 -40.36
N PRO A 4 12.82 47.12 -40.02
CA PRO A 4 13.68 47.01 -38.85
C PRO A 4 13.08 47.74 -37.64
N LEU A 5 13.53 47.38 -36.43
CA LEU A 5 13.33 48.18 -35.23
C LEU A 5 14.68 48.61 -34.64
N THR A 6 14.70 49.88 -34.31
CA THR A 6 15.83 50.75 -34.03
C THR A 6 16.32 50.59 -32.59
N VAL A 7 17.63 50.71 -32.45
CA VAL A 7 18.38 50.88 -31.19
C VAL A 7 18.19 52.31 -30.67
N THR A 8 18.00 52.45 -29.36
CA THR A 8 18.47 53.65 -28.64
C THR A 8 19.16 53.23 -27.36
N ASP A 9 20.44 53.55 -27.35
CA ASP A 9 21.40 53.50 -26.25
C ASP A 9 21.22 54.73 -25.35
N ARG A 10 21.44 54.57 -24.04
CA ARG A 10 21.83 55.66 -23.13
C ARG A 10 22.59 55.09 -21.93
N SER A 11 23.89 55.15 -22.11
CA SER A 11 25.00 55.10 -21.15
C SER A 11 24.92 56.13 -20.00
N GLY A 12 25.54 55.77 -18.86
CA GLY A 12 26.07 56.70 -17.83
C GLY A 12 26.13 56.06 -16.43
N LEU A 13 27.28 55.49 -16.01
CA LEU A 13 28.30 56.08 -15.08
C LEU A 13 27.78 56.18 -13.62
N LEU A 14 28.44 55.76 -12.51
CA LEU A 14 29.82 55.40 -12.19
C LEU A 14 29.88 54.69 -10.80
N ALA A 15 30.88 53.80 -10.67
CA ALA A 15 31.82 53.59 -9.55
C ALA A 15 31.39 53.10 -8.15
N GLY A 16 32.19 52.18 -7.61
CA GLY A 16 32.27 51.89 -6.16
C GLY A 16 32.86 50.53 -5.79
N SER A 17 34.19 50.42 -5.79
CA SER A 17 35.03 49.30 -5.34
C SER A 17 34.75 48.80 -3.91
N ARG A 18 34.91 47.47 -3.67
CA ARG A 18 35.70 46.92 -2.54
C ARG A 18 35.87 45.40 -2.66
N GLN A 19 37.10 44.97 -2.93
CA GLN A 19 37.57 43.60 -2.70
C GLN A 19 37.66 43.36 -1.19
N ALA A 20 37.09 42.25 -0.73
CA ALA A 20 37.37 41.70 0.59
C ALA A 20 37.86 40.26 0.39
N HIS A 21 39.15 40.05 0.69
CA HIS A 21 39.74 38.74 0.89
C HIS A 21 39.09 38.10 2.13
N PHE A 22 38.47 36.93 1.96
CA PHE A 22 38.13 36.05 3.07
C PHE A 22 38.96 34.78 2.97
N VAL A 23 39.81 34.60 3.98
CA VAL A 23 40.56 33.38 4.28
C VAL A 23 39.56 32.33 4.76
N GLN A 24 39.52 31.17 4.09
CA GLN A 24 38.76 30.00 4.55
C GLN A 24 39.66 29.15 5.47
N GLU A 25 39.31 29.08 6.74
CA GLU A 25 39.73 27.98 7.63
C GLU A 25 38.87 26.72 7.36
N PRO A 26 39.42 25.51 7.56
CA PRO A 26 38.75 24.26 7.19
C PRO A 26 37.58 23.91 8.13
N ALA A 27 36.45 23.57 7.52
CA ALA A 27 35.23 23.17 8.20
C ALA A 27 35.41 21.85 8.97
N ALA A 28 34.94 21.87 10.22
CA ALA A 28 34.79 20.73 11.11
C ALA A 28 33.87 19.64 10.52
N ALA A 29 34.13 18.40 10.94
CA ALA A 29 33.49 17.16 10.51
C ALA A 29 31.95 17.22 10.44
N LEU A 30 31.40 16.78 9.30
CA LEU A 30 29.97 16.58 9.08
C LEU A 30 29.48 15.34 9.85
N ILE A 31 28.74 15.56 10.93
CA ILE A 31 27.97 14.50 11.61
C ILE A 31 26.64 14.34 10.85
N THR A 32 26.46 13.22 10.16
CA THR A 32 25.19 12.89 9.49
C THR A 32 24.34 12.02 10.41
N ILE A 33 23.24 12.56 10.95
CA ILE A 33 22.30 11.82 11.79
C ILE A 33 21.18 11.25 10.91
N HIS A 34 21.15 9.93 10.75
CA HIS A 34 20.12 9.18 10.04
C HIS A 34 19.48 8.12 10.95
N ASP A 35 18.61 8.53 11.88
CA ASP A 35 17.35 7.82 12.22
C ASP A 35 16.56 8.62 13.28
N LYS A 36 15.33 9.05 12.99
CA LYS A 36 14.55 9.94 13.90
C LYS A 36 13.62 9.21 14.86
N ASN A 37 13.30 7.93 14.63
CA ASN A 37 12.22 7.26 15.38
C ASN A 37 12.69 6.42 16.57
N ASN A 38 13.98 6.04 16.65
CA ASN A 38 14.56 5.40 17.84
C ASN A 38 15.04 6.40 18.91
N SER A 39 15.08 7.70 18.61
CA SER A 39 15.72 8.68 19.49
C SER A 39 14.85 9.12 20.68
N ILE A 40 13.52 9.01 20.57
CA ILE A 40 12.59 9.56 21.59
C ILE A 40 12.60 8.71 22.88
N ASP A 41 12.58 7.39 22.77
CA ASP A 41 12.64 6.48 23.94
C ASP A 41 14.05 6.40 24.57
N GLN A 42 15.10 6.66 23.79
CA GLN A 42 16.49 6.68 24.28
C GLN A 42 16.80 7.99 25.03
N LEU A 43 16.29 9.13 24.54
CA LEU A 43 16.38 10.43 25.20
C LEU A 43 15.66 10.43 26.55
N ALA A 44 14.52 9.73 26.68
CA ALA A 44 13.78 9.61 27.93
C ALA A 44 14.53 8.82 29.04
N ARG A 45 15.54 8.03 28.68
CA ARG A 45 16.37 7.24 29.63
C ARG A 45 17.76 7.82 29.86
N GLY A 46 18.04 9.03 29.36
CA GLY A 46 19.36 9.66 29.43
C GLY A 46 20.46 8.93 28.65
N GLN A 47 20.10 7.98 27.78
CA GLN A 47 21.07 7.29 26.90
C GLN A 47 21.28 8.15 25.65
N LYS A 48 22.54 8.51 25.36
CA LYS A 48 22.86 9.17 24.10
C LYS A 48 22.58 8.20 22.94
N PRO A 49 22.07 8.68 21.80
CA PRO A 49 21.80 7.84 20.64
C PRO A 49 23.09 7.18 20.15
N LEU A 50 22.98 5.99 19.56
CA LEU A 50 24.11 5.33 18.89
C LEU A 50 24.70 6.28 17.83
N GLN A 51 26.03 6.39 17.81
CA GLN A 51 26.74 7.14 16.78
C GLN A 51 27.41 6.16 15.81
N GLU A 52 27.47 6.52 14.54
CA GLU A 52 28.24 5.80 13.54
C GLU A 52 29.44 6.64 13.12
N VAL A 53 30.62 6.01 13.09
CA VAL A 53 31.89 6.65 12.69
C VAL A 53 32.48 5.82 11.56
N ARG A 54 32.71 6.45 10.40
CA ARG A 54 33.33 5.78 9.25
C ARG A 54 34.84 5.99 9.28
N HIS A 55 35.61 4.94 9.02
CA HIS A 55 37.05 5.08 8.86
C HIS A 55 37.40 5.79 7.55
N GLU A 56 38.41 6.64 7.57
CA GLU A 56 38.88 7.39 6.41
C GLU A 56 39.51 6.47 5.37
N GLU A 57 40.34 5.53 5.82
CA GLU A 57 41.06 4.61 4.94
C GLU A 57 40.27 3.33 4.64
N PRO A 58 39.98 3.03 3.36
CA PRO A 58 39.35 1.77 2.99
C PRO A 58 40.28 0.58 3.28
N VAL A 59 39.67 -0.58 3.47
CA VAL A 59 40.36 -1.86 3.38
C VAL A 59 40.49 -2.21 1.90
N VAL A 60 41.73 -2.34 1.45
CA VAL A 60 42.06 -2.71 0.08
C VAL A 60 42.61 -4.12 0.06
N VAL A 61 42.01 -4.99 -0.75
CA VAL A 61 42.45 -6.39 -0.91
C VAL A 61 42.70 -6.69 -2.37
N LYS A 62 43.88 -7.23 -2.67
CA LYS A 62 44.19 -7.75 -4.01
C LYS A 62 43.85 -9.24 -4.07
N ARG A 63 43.07 -9.65 -5.07
CA ARG A 63 42.67 -11.05 -5.30
C ARG A 63 42.79 -11.35 -6.81
N GLY A 64 43.84 -12.07 -7.20
CA GLY A 64 44.21 -12.20 -8.61
C GLY A 64 44.65 -10.84 -9.19
N SER A 65 44.16 -10.48 -10.39
CA SER A 65 44.40 -9.15 -10.99
C SER A 65 43.49 -8.04 -10.44
N ARG A 66 42.60 -8.34 -9.49
CA ARG A 66 41.59 -7.40 -8.99
C ARG A 66 42.00 -6.68 -7.71
N GLN A 67 41.45 -5.48 -7.52
CA GLN A 67 41.57 -4.68 -6.31
C GLN A 67 40.19 -4.35 -5.73
N ILE A 68 39.85 -4.97 -4.60
CA ILE A 68 38.58 -4.77 -3.91
C ILE A 68 38.78 -3.70 -2.82
N LYS A 69 37.88 -2.72 -2.75
CA LYS A 69 37.88 -1.66 -1.72
C LYS A 69 36.58 -1.72 -0.90
N THR A 70 36.69 -1.74 0.43
CA THR A 70 35.54 -1.64 1.35
C THR A 70 35.85 -0.68 2.50
N TRP A 71 34.87 0.04 3.02
CA TRP A 71 35.04 0.92 4.16
C TRP A 71 34.52 0.26 5.43
N LEU A 72 35.20 0.51 6.54
CA LEU A 72 34.74 0.12 7.86
C LEU A 72 33.90 1.23 8.48
N LEU A 73 32.87 0.82 9.22
CA LEU A 73 31.97 1.70 9.96
C LEU A 73 31.82 1.17 11.38
N GLU A 74 32.26 1.97 12.35
CA GLU A 74 32.08 1.71 13.76
C GLU A 74 30.69 2.16 14.21
N GLN A 75 29.98 1.28 14.89
CA GLN A 75 28.82 1.64 15.68
C GLN A 75 29.27 1.82 17.13
N GLN A 76 29.06 3.00 17.67
CA GLN A 76 29.52 3.39 19.00
C GLN A 76 28.33 3.69 19.92
N ASN A 77 28.45 3.26 21.17
CA ASN A 77 27.53 3.58 22.24
C ASN A 77 28.23 4.46 23.28
N TRP A 78 27.50 5.42 23.86
CA TRP A 78 28.06 6.28 24.89
C TRP A 78 28.14 5.52 26.21
N ASP A 79 29.35 5.32 26.71
CA ASP A 79 29.59 4.74 28.03
C ASP A 79 29.59 5.86 29.08
N ALA A 80 28.52 5.92 29.87
CA ALA A 80 28.35 6.92 30.91
C ALA A 80 29.40 6.83 32.02
N SER A 81 29.94 5.63 32.29
CA SER A 81 30.90 5.42 33.37
C SER A 81 32.28 5.98 33.04
N THR A 82 32.69 5.84 31.77
CA THR A 82 33.99 6.31 31.26
C THR A 82 33.90 7.67 30.57
N LYS A 83 32.68 8.19 30.36
CA LYS A 83 32.38 9.41 29.61
C LYS A 83 33.02 9.41 28.21
N ARG A 84 33.04 8.25 27.56
CA ARG A 84 33.63 8.05 26.23
C ARG A 84 32.69 7.26 25.34
N TRP A 85 32.81 7.45 24.03
CA TRP A 85 32.19 6.56 23.06
C TRP A 85 32.96 5.24 23.02
N ARG A 86 32.22 4.14 23.06
CA ARG A 86 32.76 2.79 22.99
C ARG A 86 32.19 2.07 21.77
N THR A 87 33.05 1.53 20.94
CA THR A 87 32.67 0.70 19.78
C THR A 87 32.00 -0.57 20.28
N VAL A 88 30.78 -0.82 19.80
CA VAL A 88 29.96 -2.01 20.13
C VAL A 88 29.85 -2.98 18.97
N ALA A 89 30.09 -2.50 17.74
CA ALA A 89 30.13 -3.31 16.54
C ALA A 89 30.89 -2.57 15.43
N ILE A 90 31.52 -3.34 14.54
CA ILE A 90 32.13 -2.82 13.32
C ILE A 90 31.49 -3.50 12.12
N PHE A 91 31.12 -2.68 11.15
CA PHE A 91 30.54 -3.10 9.89
C PHE A 91 31.52 -2.84 8.75
N ALA A 92 31.47 -3.67 7.71
CA ALA A 92 32.05 -3.33 6.42
C ALA A 92 30.94 -3.00 5.42
N ASP A 93 31.25 -2.12 4.46
CA ASP A 93 30.35 -1.90 3.33
C ASP A 93 30.47 -3.03 2.31
N GLY A 94 29.34 -3.49 1.77
CA GLY A 94 29.37 -4.49 0.71
C GLY A 94 29.96 -3.96 -0.58
N TYR A 95 30.54 -4.84 -1.40
CA TYR A 95 31.01 -4.51 -2.74
C TYR A 95 30.34 -5.42 -3.79
N VAL A 96 30.37 -4.99 -5.06
CA VAL A 96 29.98 -5.80 -6.22
C VAL A 96 31.23 -6.11 -7.02
N GLU A 97 31.50 -7.39 -7.23
CA GLU A 97 32.55 -7.79 -8.16
C GLU A 97 32.15 -7.42 -9.59
N GLY A 98 32.99 -6.64 -10.27
CA GLY A 98 32.91 -6.40 -11.70
C GLY A 98 33.23 -7.65 -12.54
N PRO A 99 33.07 -7.57 -13.86
CA PRO A 99 33.42 -8.66 -14.79
C PRO A 99 34.90 -9.06 -14.63
N ALA A 100 35.18 -10.36 -14.72
CA ALA A 100 36.53 -10.91 -14.49
C ALA A 100 37.60 -10.47 -15.50
N ASN A 101 37.19 -9.87 -16.60
CA ASN A 101 37.97 -9.58 -17.79
C ASN A 101 38.32 -8.09 -17.94
N ARG A 102 38.17 -7.27 -16.90
CA ARG A 102 38.59 -5.86 -16.91
C ARG A 102 39.65 -5.61 -15.84
N ASP A 103 40.91 -5.67 -16.24
CA ASP A 103 42.03 -5.30 -15.37
C ASP A 103 41.95 -3.82 -14.99
N GLY A 104 42.20 -3.51 -13.71
CA GLY A 104 42.29 -2.14 -13.19
C GLY A 104 40.95 -1.45 -12.87
N GLN A 105 39.80 -2.10 -13.00
CA GLN A 105 38.51 -1.50 -12.63
C GLN A 105 38.24 -1.61 -11.11
N GLU A 106 37.86 -0.50 -10.47
CA GLU A 106 37.47 -0.50 -9.06
C GLU A 106 36.05 -1.06 -8.87
N ASP A 107 35.89 -2.00 -7.94
CA ASP A 107 34.60 -2.58 -7.58
C ASP A 107 33.74 -1.57 -6.80
N SER A 108 32.44 -1.51 -7.12
CA SER A 108 31.51 -0.52 -6.57
C SER A 108 30.83 -0.98 -5.26
N VAL A 109 30.64 -0.04 -4.34
CA VAL A 109 30.07 -0.28 -3.00
C VAL A 109 28.53 -0.42 -3.04
N ARG A 110 27.97 -1.40 -2.32
CA ARG A 110 26.52 -1.55 -2.03
C ARG A 110 26.15 -0.94 -0.69
N GLN A 111 24.89 -0.52 -0.56
CA GLN A 111 24.27 -0.07 0.70
C GLN A 111 24.00 -1.19 1.74
N LYS A 112 24.43 -2.44 1.50
CA LYS A 112 24.29 -3.52 2.49
C LYS A 112 25.56 -3.62 3.33
N ARG A 113 25.42 -3.45 4.65
CA ARG A 113 26.49 -3.57 5.64
C ARG A 113 26.57 -5.02 6.14
N LEU A 114 27.77 -5.58 6.34
CA LEU A 114 27.95 -6.82 7.10
C LEU A 114 28.53 -6.47 8.46
N LEU A 115 27.97 -7.07 9.50
CA LEU A 115 28.58 -7.09 10.83
C LEU A 115 29.81 -8.00 10.81
N ILE A 116 30.98 -7.47 11.18
CA ILE A 116 32.21 -8.26 11.26
C ILE A 116 32.27 -8.93 12.62
N THR A 117 32.37 -10.26 12.61
CA THR A 117 32.45 -11.08 13.82
C THR A 117 33.76 -11.86 13.89
N ASP A 118 34.16 -12.22 15.10
CA ASP A 118 35.26 -13.17 15.33
C ASP A 118 34.88 -14.62 14.95
N GLY A 119 35.79 -15.56 15.16
CA GLY A 119 35.57 -16.99 14.87
C GLY A 119 34.48 -17.65 15.73
N THR A 120 34.01 -16.99 16.79
CA THR A 120 32.92 -17.47 17.66
C THR A 120 31.57 -16.83 17.32
N GLY A 121 31.54 -15.89 16.37
CA GLY A 121 30.34 -15.15 15.98
C GLY A 121 30.08 -13.90 16.83
N LYS A 122 31.00 -13.51 17.72
CA LYS A 122 30.86 -12.29 18.52
C LYS A 122 31.26 -11.06 17.69
N PRO A 123 30.52 -9.94 17.78
CA PRO A 123 30.89 -8.69 17.10
C PRO A 123 32.30 -8.24 17.47
N LEU A 124 33.10 -7.90 16.45
CA LEU A 124 34.39 -7.24 16.68
C LEU A 124 34.16 -5.77 17.02
N THR A 125 34.93 -5.28 17.98
CA THR A 125 34.92 -3.89 18.42
C THR A 125 36.27 -3.19 18.20
N ASP A 126 37.30 -3.94 17.81
CA ASP A 126 38.64 -3.43 17.51
C ASP A 126 38.80 -3.26 15.98
N PRO A 127 39.05 -2.04 15.48
CA PRO A 127 39.17 -1.76 14.05
C PRO A 127 40.24 -2.55 13.31
N GLU A 128 41.41 -2.76 13.93
CA GLU A 128 42.51 -3.47 13.29
C GLU A 128 42.23 -4.96 13.14
N THR A 129 41.63 -5.57 14.16
CA THR A 129 41.14 -6.95 14.10
C THR A 129 40.02 -7.09 13.07
N ALA A 130 39.10 -6.13 13.02
CA ALA A 130 38.03 -6.11 12.02
C ALA A 130 38.58 -5.95 10.59
N ARG A 131 39.59 -5.11 10.39
CA ARG A 131 40.32 -4.92 9.12
C ARG A 131 40.95 -6.24 8.65
N LYS A 132 41.70 -6.93 9.51
CA LYS A 132 42.28 -8.24 9.17
C LYS A 132 41.20 -9.26 8.85
N ARG A 133 40.13 -9.30 9.64
CA ARG A 133 39.03 -10.24 9.44
C ARG A 133 38.31 -10.03 8.12
N ILE A 134 38.04 -8.80 7.72
CA ILE A 134 37.41 -8.53 6.42
C ILE A 134 38.37 -8.84 5.25
N GLN A 135 39.68 -8.62 5.41
CA GLN A 135 40.67 -9.05 4.41
C GLN A 135 40.62 -10.57 4.19
N GLU A 136 40.59 -11.36 5.27
CA GLU A 136 40.44 -12.82 5.21
C GLU A 136 39.12 -13.23 4.53
N ILE A 137 38.01 -12.59 4.89
CA ILE A 137 36.69 -12.89 4.30
C ILE A 137 36.71 -12.62 2.79
N ILE A 138 37.32 -11.52 2.35
CA ILE A 138 37.44 -11.16 0.93
C ILE A 138 38.35 -12.15 0.19
N LEU A 139 39.53 -12.48 0.74
CA LEU A 139 40.47 -13.42 0.14
C LEU A 139 39.84 -14.81 -0.06
N ASN A 140 39.03 -15.26 0.89
CA ASN A 140 38.34 -16.54 0.86
C ASN A 140 37.02 -16.53 0.07
N GLY A 141 36.65 -15.42 -0.58
CA GLY A 141 35.38 -15.30 -1.32
C GLY A 141 34.13 -15.35 -0.44
N GLY A 142 34.27 -15.18 0.88
CA GLY A 142 33.18 -15.23 1.86
C GLY A 142 32.22 -14.05 1.76
N TRP A 143 32.61 -12.97 1.07
CA TRP A 143 31.78 -11.81 0.78
C TRP A 143 31.68 -11.55 -0.72
N THR A 144 31.28 -12.56 -1.47
CA THR A 144 30.91 -12.40 -2.88
C THR A 144 29.74 -13.33 -3.09
N LYS A 145 28.52 -12.81 -3.23
CA LYS A 145 27.39 -13.70 -3.53
C LYS A 145 26.72 -13.52 -4.86
N LEU A 146 27.04 -12.49 -5.64
CA LEU A 146 26.47 -12.35 -6.97
C LEU A 146 27.46 -11.65 -7.89
N THR A 147 27.86 -12.31 -8.98
CA THR A 147 28.40 -11.60 -10.16
C THR A 147 27.36 -10.58 -10.64
N ALA A 148 27.77 -9.55 -11.40
CA ALA A 148 26.81 -8.59 -11.98
C ALA A 148 25.67 -9.29 -12.74
N GLU A 149 25.98 -10.36 -13.49
CA GLU A 149 25.00 -11.22 -14.14
C GLU A 149 24.10 -11.97 -13.17
N GLN A 150 24.63 -12.53 -12.08
CA GLN A 150 23.82 -13.19 -11.06
C GLN A 150 22.95 -12.20 -10.27
N ALA A 151 23.43 -10.98 -10.05
CA ALA A 151 22.68 -9.91 -9.40
C ALA A 151 21.53 -9.45 -10.29
N GLN A 152 21.80 -9.28 -11.58
CA GLN A 152 20.80 -8.97 -12.58
C GLN A 152 19.80 -10.12 -12.74
N THR A 153 20.24 -11.37 -12.79
CA THR A 153 19.38 -12.57 -12.84
C THR A 153 18.50 -12.71 -11.60
N ILE A 154 19.02 -12.43 -10.40
CA ILE A 154 18.23 -12.44 -9.17
C ILE A 154 17.28 -11.26 -9.11
N GLN A 155 17.67 -10.08 -9.60
CA GLN A 155 16.82 -8.90 -9.67
C GLN A 155 15.69 -9.08 -10.70
N GLU A 156 15.98 -9.74 -11.83
CA GLU A 156 15.03 -10.18 -12.85
C GLU A 156 14.12 -11.29 -12.33
N ARG A 157 14.64 -12.27 -11.56
CA ARG A 157 13.82 -13.28 -10.87
C ARG A 157 12.96 -12.68 -9.77
N HIS A 158 13.48 -11.75 -8.97
CA HIS A 158 12.69 -11.05 -7.95
C HIS A 158 11.62 -10.16 -8.61
N ALA A 159 11.94 -9.48 -9.71
CA ALA A 159 10.95 -8.79 -10.52
C ALA A 159 9.91 -9.79 -11.03
N GLN A 160 10.29 -10.94 -11.58
CA GLN A 160 9.35 -11.99 -12.01
C GLN A 160 8.53 -12.63 -10.87
N VAL A 161 9.06 -12.72 -9.65
CA VAL A 161 8.35 -13.29 -8.48
C VAL A 161 7.43 -12.26 -7.81
N VAL A 162 7.80 -10.98 -7.85
CA VAL A 162 7.03 -9.86 -7.25
C VAL A 162 6.06 -9.23 -8.26
N THR A 163 6.30 -9.38 -9.57
CA THR A 163 5.45 -8.83 -10.65
C THR A 163 4.91 -9.89 -11.61
N GLY A 164 5.23 -11.16 -11.40
CA GLY A 164 4.58 -12.26 -12.10
C GLY A 164 3.20 -12.51 -11.51
N PRO A 165 2.17 -12.83 -12.32
CA PRO A 165 0.93 -13.34 -11.77
C PRO A 165 1.23 -14.56 -10.90
N VAL A 166 0.64 -14.63 -9.69
CA VAL A 166 0.67 -15.83 -8.86
C VAL A 166 0.22 -16.98 -9.75
N LYS A 167 1.13 -17.92 -10.03
CA LYS A 167 0.84 -18.98 -10.99
C LYS A 167 -0.30 -19.84 -10.42
N PRO A 168 -1.45 -19.96 -11.11
CA PRO A 168 -2.57 -20.81 -10.68
C PRO A 168 -2.17 -22.26 -10.41
N THR A 169 -1.02 -22.70 -10.95
CA THR A 169 -0.45 -24.02 -10.73
C THR A 169 -0.01 -24.30 -9.28
N GLU A 170 0.20 -23.29 -8.43
CA GLU A 170 0.40 -23.53 -6.99
C GLU A 170 -0.93 -23.71 -6.25
N PHE A 171 -1.98 -22.98 -6.66
CA PHE A 171 -3.35 -23.17 -6.16
C PHE A 171 -3.93 -24.53 -6.58
N GLN A 172 -3.68 -24.99 -7.81
CA GLN A 172 -4.11 -26.32 -8.27
C GLN A 172 -3.36 -27.48 -7.58
N LYS A 173 -2.22 -27.20 -6.95
CA LYS A 173 -1.46 -28.16 -6.15
C LYS A 173 -1.76 -28.09 -4.66
N PHE A 174 -2.52 -27.10 -4.21
CA PHE A 174 -2.88 -26.96 -2.81
C PHE A 174 -3.81 -28.11 -2.40
N LYS A 175 -3.26 -29.04 -1.62
CA LYS A 175 -4.03 -30.08 -0.95
C LYS A 175 -4.30 -29.60 0.47
N PRO A 176 -5.57 -29.34 0.85
CA PRO A 176 -5.90 -28.93 2.21
C PRO A 176 -5.47 -30.00 3.21
N ARG A 177 -5.11 -29.57 4.42
CA ARG A 177 -4.56 -30.47 5.46
C ARG A 177 -5.56 -31.53 5.91
N LEU A 178 -6.85 -31.21 5.81
CA LEU A 178 -7.94 -32.18 5.83
C LEU A 178 -8.58 -32.18 4.44
N PRO A 179 -8.90 -33.35 3.86
CA PRO A 179 -9.63 -33.40 2.60
C PRO A 179 -10.95 -32.65 2.77
N LEU A 180 -11.03 -31.49 2.13
CA LEU A 180 -12.20 -30.63 2.05
C LEU A 180 -12.30 -30.14 0.62
N THR A 181 -13.39 -30.46 -0.06
CA THR A 181 -13.67 -29.92 -1.40
C THR A 181 -14.48 -28.63 -1.29
N GLU A 182 -14.43 -27.79 -2.32
CA GLU A 182 -15.26 -26.58 -2.36
C GLU A 182 -16.76 -26.91 -2.29
N SER A 183 -17.19 -27.99 -2.92
CA SER A 183 -18.58 -28.48 -2.85
C SER A 183 -18.98 -28.87 -1.42
N GLN A 184 -18.10 -29.57 -0.69
CA GLN A 184 -18.33 -29.89 0.72
C GLN A 184 -18.43 -28.60 1.56
N LEU A 185 -17.51 -27.66 1.36
CA LEU A 185 -17.51 -26.38 2.08
C LEU A 185 -18.78 -25.55 1.82
N GLN A 186 -19.25 -25.50 0.57
CA GLN A 186 -20.50 -24.82 0.21
C GLN A 186 -21.72 -25.45 0.89
N GLY A 187 -21.72 -26.77 1.09
CA GLY A 187 -22.76 -27.48 1.84
C GLY A 187 -22.65 -27.37 3.36
N MET A 188 -21.53 -26.87 3.90
CA MET A 188 -21.33 -26.72 5.33
C MET A 188 -22.05 -25.48 5.88
N ASN A 189 -22.93 -25.69 6.85
CA ASN A 189 -23.37 -24.63 7.73
C ASN A 189 -22.23 -24.16 8.64
N MET A 190 -22.42 -23.01 9.30
CA MET A 190 -21.37 -22.42 10.15
C MET A 190 -20.87 -23.39 11.24
N ALA A 191 -21.76 -24.15 11.87
CA ALA A 191 -21.37 -25.12 12.90
C ALA A 191 -20.49 -26.28 12.36
N GLN A 192 -20.69 -26.68 11.10
CA GLN A 192 -19.84 -27.67 10.44
C GLN A 192 -18.48 -27.10 10.07
N ARG A 193 -18.44 -25.87 9.54
CA ARG A 193 -17.19 -25.17 9.24
C ARG A 193 -16.32 -24.98 10.48
N TYR A 194 -16.93 -24.72 11.65
CA TYR A 194 -16.19 -24.59 12.90
C TYR A 194 -15.61 -25.90 13.41
N ARG A 195 -16.39 -26.98 13.32
CA ARG A 195 -15.89 -28.32 13.66
C ARG A 195 -14.70 -28.68 12.77
N TRP A 196 -14.79 -28.38 11.48
CA TRP A 196 -13.69 -28.58 10.54
C TRP A 196 -12.47 -27.73 10.91
N LEU A 197 -12.66 -26.43 11.14
CA LEU A 197 -11.59 -25.49 11.50
C LEU A 197 -10.85 -25.92 12.78
N ALA A 198 -11.60 -26.32 13.81
CA ALA A 198 -11.06 -26.83 15.07
C ALA A 198 -10.25 -28.11 14.87
N GLN A 199 -10.78 -29.04 14.06
CA GLN A 199 -10.10 -30.29 13.73
C GLN A 199 -8.80 -30.04 12.96
N ALA A 200 -8.84 -29.15 11.96
CA ALA A 200 -7.67 -28.76 11.17
C ALA A 200 -6.59 -28.10 12.04
N ALA A 201 -6.97 -27.11 12.86
CA ALA A 201 -6.05 -26.40 13.75
C ALA A 201 -5.41 -27.34 14.80
N SER A 202 -6.17 -28.32 15.29
CA SER A 202 -5.69 -29.27 16.31
C SER A 202 -4.60 -30.24 15.87
N ARG A 203 -4.33 -30.36 14.56
CA ARG A 203 -3.25 -31.24 14.07
C ARG A 203 -1.86 -30.65 14.35
N ASP A 204 -1.76 -29.33 14.36
CA ASP A 204 -0.47 -28.62 14.44
C ASP A 204 -0.08 -28.27 15.89
N VAL A 205 -1.02 -28.40 16.82
CA VAL A 205 -0.77 -28.28 18.26
C VAL A 205 -0.79 -29.69 18.84
N GLY A 206 0.33 -30.15 19.40
CA GLY A 206 0.57 -31.54 19.81
C GLY A 206 -0.59 -32.21 20.59
N LYS A 207 -0.66 -33.55 20.60
CA LYS A 207 -1.85 -34.36 21.01
C LYS A 207 -2.64 -33.81 22.21
N GLU A 208 -1.97 -33.39 23.27
CA GLU A 208 -2.60 -32.83 24.48
C GLU A 208 -3.22 -31.45 24.23
N ALA A 209 -2.46 -30.51 23.67
CA ALA A 209 -2.94 -29.19 23.27
C ALA A 209 -4.02 -29.27 22.17
N GLY A 210 -3.90 -30.20 21.23
CA GLY A 210 -4.92 -30.47 20.21
C GLY A 210 -6.21 -31.08 20.79
N THR A 211 -6.12 -31.82 21.89
CA THR A 211 -7.31 -32.33 22.60
C THR A 211 -7.99 -31.21 23.37
N GLN A 212 -7.21 -30.37 24.07
CA GLN A 212 -7.73 -29.17 24.71
C GLN A 212 -8.37 -28.24 23.68
N LEU A 213 -7.71 -27.93 22.56
CA LEU A 213 -8.27 -27.09 21.49
C LEU A 213 -9.62 -27.61 20.97
N ARG A 214 -9.75 -28.93 20.78
CA ARG A 214 -11.01 -29.56 20.33
C ARG A 214 -12.12 -29.51 21.39
N GLN A 215 -11.78 -29.67 22.67
CA GLN A 215 -12.73 -29.51 23.78
C GLN A 215 -13.15 -28.05 23.99
N LEU A 216 -12.26 -27.11 23.64
CA LEU A 216 -12.45 -25.67 23.81
C LEU A 216 -13.27 -25.03 22.70
N LEU A 217 -13.18 -25.54 21.48
CA LEU A 217 -13.92 -25.03 20.32
C LEU A 217 -15.26 -25.74 20.14
N THR A 218 -16.07 -25.78 21.20
CA THR A 218 -17.47 -26.18 21.05
C THR A 218 -18.21 -25.14 20.19
N PRO A 219 -19.29 -25.52 19.47
CA PRO A 219 -20.07 -24.57 18.69
C PRO A 219 -20.49 -23.31 19.48
N GLU A 220 -20.74 -23.45 20.78
CA GLU A 220 -21.09 -22.36 21.70
C GLU A 220 -19.90 -21.46 22.02
N ALA A 221 -18.73 -22.02 22.36
CA ALA A 221 -17.52 -21.26 22.67
C ALA A 221 -16.99 -20.51 21.45
N VAL A 222 -17.11 -21.14 20.28
CA VAL A 222 -16.80 -20.54 18.99
C VAL A 222 -17.80 -19.43 18.67
N GLY A 223 -19.10 -19.70 18.79
CA GLY A 223 -20.16 -18.69 18.70
C GLY A 223 -19.92 -17.48 19.62
N LEU A 224 -19.29 -17.69 20.78
CA LEU A 224 -18.90 -16.65 21.72
C LEU A 224 -17.68 -15.85 21.27
N LEU A 225 -16.60 -16.51 20.86
CA LEU A 225 -15.41 -15.85 20.29
C LEU A 225 -15.79 -14.96 19.10
N LEU A 226 -16.78 -15.39 18.32
CA LEU A 226 -17.31 -14.66 17.17
C LEU A 226 -18.35 -13.62 17.53
N GLY A 227 -19.19 -13.86 18.54
CA GLY A 227 -20.10 -12.85 19.08
C GLY A 227 -19.31 -11.66 19.63
N VAL A 228 -18.13 -11.92 20.18
CA VAL A 228 -17.17 -10.89 20.61
C VAL A 228 -16.41 -10.30 19.41
N ALA A 229 -16.10 -11.06 18.36
CA ALA A 229 -15.54 -10.52 17.11
C ALA A 229 -16.55 -9.70 16.28
N ALA A 230 -17.84 -10.02 16.34
CA ALA A 230 -18.93 -9.32 15.68
C ALA A 230 -19.29 -8.00 16.39
N LEU A 231 -18.89 -7.82 17.65
CA LEU A 231 -18.97 -6.55 18.37
C LEU A 231 -17.93 -5.51 17.87
N GLN A 232 -17.13 -5.83 16.84
CA GLN A 232 -16.01 -4.99 16.36
C GLN A 232 -16.38 -4.02 15.24
N GLY A 233 -17.10 -2.95 15.59
CA GLY A 233 -16.98 -1.69 14.86
C GLY A 233 -15.71 -0.89 15.24
N SER A 234 -15.02 -1.23 16.35
CA SER A 234 -13.98 -0.36 16.93
C SER A 234 -12.70 -1.04 17.45
N GLY A 235 -12.56 -2.37 17.37
CA GLY A 235 -11.37 -3.10 17.85
C GLY A 235 -11.10 -3.07 19.36
N ALA A 236 -11.68 -2.12 20.12
CA ALA A 236 -11.38 -1.87 21.53
C ALA A 236 -11.90 -2.96 22.49
N GLY A 237 -13.01 -3.63 22.18
CA GLY A 237 -13.67 -4.58 23.09
C GLY A 237 -12.88 -5.88 23.31
N ILE A 238 -12.38 -6.51 22.25
CA ILE A 238 -11.54 -7.72 22.35
C ILE A 238 -10.21 -7.39 23.02
N VAL A 239 -9.59 -6.29 22.64
CA VAL A 239 -8.29 -5.88 23.19
C VAL A 239 -8.42 -5.67 24.70
N ALA A 240 -9.46 -5.01 25.20
CA ALA A 240 -9.69 -4.84 26.63
C ALA A 240 -9.92 -6.18 27.36
N LEU A 241 -10.69 -7.09 26.77
CA LEU A 241 -10.95 -8.41 27.36
C LEU A 241 -9.66 -9.25 27.43
N LEU A 242 -8.83 -9.21 26.40
CA LEU A 242 -7.53 -9.89 26.34
C LEU A 242 -6.53 -9.27 27.32
N ILE A 243 -6.50 -7.95 27.47
CA ILE A 243 -5.68 -7.28 28.48
C ILE A 243 -6.07 -7.72 29.90
N ASN A 244 -7.36 -7.86 30.17
CA ASN A 244 -7.86 -8.38 31.46
C ASN A 244 -7.50 -9.85 31.72
N THR A 245 -7.02 -10.58 30.70
CA THR A 245 -6.45 -11.93 30.87
C THR A 245 -4.93 -11.94 31.08
N GLY A 246 -4.32 -10.77 31.24
CA GLY A 246 -2.88 -10.62 31.51
C GLY A 246 -2.01 -10.40 30.27
N LEU A 247 -2.61 -10.22 29.08
CA LEU A 247 -1.88 -9.91 27.85
C LEU A 247 -1.53 -8.42 27.79
N ASN A 248 -0.37 -8.08 27.22
CA ASN A 248 -0.09 -6.67 26.92
C ASN A 248 -0.91 -6.20 25.68
N ILE A 249 -0.99 -4.89 25.49
CA ILE A 249 -1.81 -4.26 24.43
C ILE A 249 -1.44 -4.78 23.03
N GLU A 250 -0.15 -5.00 22.77
CA GLU A 250 0.34 -5.40 21.46
C GLU A 250 0.01 -6.88 21.16
N GLN A 251 0.21 -7.76 22.15
CA GLN A 251 -0.20 -9.17 22.08
C GLN A 251 -1.72 -9.30 21.92
N ALA A 252 -2.48 -8.50 22.67
CA ALA A 252 -3.94 -8.44 22.58
C ALA A 252 -4.41 -8.00 21.18
N ARG A 253 -3.76 -7.00 20.58
CA ARG A 253 -4.05 -6.56 19.19
C ARG A 253 -3.74 -7.64 18.17
N GLN A 254 -2.57 -8.28 18.27
CA GLN A 254 -2.17 -9.34 17.34
C GLN A 254 -3.11 -10.55 17.40
N ILE A 255 -3.51 -10.95 18.61
CA ILE A 255 -4.49 -12.03 18.81
C ILE A 255 -5.86 -11.61 18.27
N ALA A 256 -6.33 -10.39 18.56
CA ALA A 256 -7.60 -9.89 18.07
C ALA A 256 -7.67 -9.85 16.54
N GLN A 257 -6.59 -9.42 15.88
CA GLN A 257 -6.50 -9.38 14.42
C GLN A 257 -6.57 -10.78 13.81
N LYS A 258 -5.84 -11.75 14.36
CA LYS A 258 -5.89 -13.14 13.88
C LYS A 258 -7.27 -13.77 14.09
N VAL A 259 -7.93 -13.51 15.23
CA VAL A 259 -9.31 -13.97 15.50
C VAL A 259 -10.31 -13.36 14.51
N TYR A 260 -10.13 -12.09 14.14
CA TYR A 260 -10.94 -11.44 13.12
C TYR A 260 -10.74 -12.07 11.73
N GLU A 261 -9.50 -12.32 11.31
CA GLU A 261 -9.19 -12.96 10.03
C GLU A 261 -9.76 -14.39 9.95
N ILE A 262 -9.71 -15.14 11.06
CA ILE A 262 -10.36 -16.45 11.18
C ILE A 262 -11.88 -16.31 10.97
N THR A 263 -12.50 -15.30 11.58
CA THR A 263 -13.93 -15.02 11.45
C THR A 263 -14.33 -14.69 10.01
N GLN A 264 -13.51 -13.93 9.27
CA GLN A 264 -13.78 -13.59 7.87
C GLN A 264 -13.69 -14.83 6.97
N ALA A 265 -12.63 -15.63 7.14
CA ALA A 265 -12.42 -16.85 6.35
C ALA A 265 -13.55 -17.87 6.52
N MET A 266 -14.18 -17.90 7.69
CA MET A 266 -15.33 -18.75 7.98
C MET A 266 -16.58 -18.44 7.13
N GLY A 267 -16.71 -17.20 6.64
CA GLY A 267 -17.75 -16.79 5.71
C GLY A 267 -17.41 -17.04 4.23
N SER A 268 -16.15 -17.37 3.92
CA SER A 268 -15.72 -17.64 2.54
C SER A 268 -16.16 -19.03 2.06
N ASN A 269 -16.35 -19.21 0.75
CA ASN A 269 -16.56 -20.53 0.13
C ASN A 269 -15.25 -21.10 -0.44
N ASN A 270 -14.10 -20.63 0.06
CA ASN A 270 -12.78 -21.00 -0.42
C ASN A 270 -12.08 -21.91 0.59
N VAL A 271 -11.71 -23.12 0.15
CA VAL A 271 -11.04 -24.12 1.00
C VAL A 271 -9.68 -23.62 1.49
N TYR A 272 -8.96 -22.86 0.67
CA TYR A 272 -7.66 -22.29 1.03
C TYR A 272 -7.79 -21.31 2.19
N ASP A 273 -8.78 -20.42 2.13
CA ASP A 273 -9.01 -19.42 3.19
C ASP A 273 -9.35 -20.08 4.53
N LEU A 274 -10.13 -21.17 4.49
CA LEU A 274 -10.48 -21.94 5.69
C LEU A 274 -9.27 -22.70 6.27
N ASP A 275 -8.39 -23.26 5.44
CA ASP A 275 -7.15 -23.91 5.89
C ASP A 275 -6.15 -22.89 6.48
N GLN A 276 -6.03 -21.70 5.87
CA GLN A 276 -5.25 -20.60 6.44
C GLN A 276 -5.80 -20.12 7.78
N ALA A 277 -7.13 -20.06 7.92
CA ALA A 277 -7.77 -19.77 9.19
C ALA A 277 -7.45 -20.85 10.25
N ALA A 278 -7.37 -22.12 9.86
CA ALA A 278 -6.99 -23.19 10.79
C ALA A 278 -5.56 -23.00 11.31
N ALA A 279 -4.62 -22.67 10.42
CA ALA A 279 -3.24 -22.38 10.82
C ALA A 279 -3.15 -21.15 11.75
N LYS A 280 -3.89 -20.08 11.46
CA LYS A 280 -3.97 -18.89 12.33
C LYS A 280 -4.59 -19.21 13.68
N LEU A 281 -5.61 -20.06 13.71
CA LEU A 281 -6.25 -20.50 14.95
C LEU A 281 -5.28 -21.30 15.82
N ALA A 282 -4.50 -22.20 15.22
CA ALA A 282 -3.43 -22.92 15.92
C ALA A 282 -2.38 -21.97 16.49
N GLN A 283 -1.98 -20.94 15.73
CA GLN A 283 -1.04 -19.92 16.21
C GLN A 283 -1.60 -19.08 17.37
N VAL A 284 -2.85 -18.62 17.25
CA VAL A 284 -3.52 -17.87 18.33
C VAL A 284 -3.56 -18.71 19.60
N PHE A 285 -3.93 -19.98 19.46
CA PHE A 285 -4.01 -20.89 20.59
C PHE A 285 -2.64 -21.18 21.21
N GLY A 286 -1.62 -21.42 20.39
CA GLY A 286 -0.24 -21.62 20.85
C GLY A 286 0.32 -20.39 21.58
N LEU A 287 0.09 -19.19 21.04
CA LEU A 287 0.44 -17.94 21.72
C LEU A 287 -0.31 -17.78 23.05
N PHE A 288 -1.59 -18.14 23.08
CA PHE A 288 -2.39 -18.03 24.30
C PHE A 288 -1.91 -18.97 25.41
N ILE A 289 -1.60 -20.22 25.07
CA ILE A 289 -1.02 -21.19 26.01
C ILE A 289 0.34 -20.69 26.52
N LEU A 290 1.20 -20.22 25.61
CA LEU A 290 2.54 -19.77 25.97
C LEU A 290 2.52 -18.56 26.91
N LEU A 291 1.55 -17.64 26.71
CA LEU A 291 1.46 -16.40 27.47
C LEU A 291 0.71 -16.54 28.80
N THR A 292 -0.28 -17.44 28.87
CA THR A 292 -1.21 -17.48 30.02
C THR A 292 -1.28 -18.84 30.72
N GLY A 293 -0.63 -19.87 30.16
CA GLY A 293 -0.76 -21.26 30.60
C GLY A 293 -2.17 -21.81 30.35
N THR A 294 -2.37 -23.10 30.65
CA THR A 294 -3.68 -23.76 30.53
C THR A 294 -4.73 -23.17 31.49
N ALA A 295 -4.29 -22.67 32.66
CA ALA A 295 -5.15 -21.99 33.61
C ALA A 295 -5.65 -20.63 33.10
N GLY A 296 -4.84 -19.89 32.34
CA GLY A 296 -5.24 -18.63 31.72
C GLY A 296 -6.27 -18.82 30.61
N VAL A 297 -6.14 -19.89 29.82
CA VAL A 297 -7.16 -20.32 28.85
C VAL A 297 -8.50 -20.58 29.56
N ALA A 298 -8.50 -21.29 30.69
CA ALA A 298 -9.72 -21.55 31.46
C ALA A 298 -10.40 -20.26 31.96
N LYS A 299 -9.62 -19.28 32.44
CA LYS A 299 -10.14 -17.96 32.87
C LYS A 299 -10.74 -17.17 31.72
N LEU A 300 -10.09 -17.15 30.55
CA LEU A 300 -10.64 -16.48 29.37
C LEU A 300 -12.01 -17.05 29.01
N LEU A 301 -12.16 -18.37 29.01
CA LEU A 301 -13.45 -19.01 28.68
C LEU A 301 -14.52 -18.69 29.70
N GLN A 302 -14.17 -18.63 30.98
CA GLN A 302 -15.12 -18.29 32.03
C GLN A 302 -15.57 -16.83 31.89
N ALA A 303 -14.64 -15.92 31.56
CA ALA A 303 -14.96 -14.52 31.26
C ALA A 303 -15.85 -14.38 30.01
N LEU A 304 -15.56 -15.15 28.96
CA LEU A 304 -16.37 -15.22 27.73
C LEU A 304 -17.77 -15.76 28.01
N LYS A 305 -17.89 -16.88 28.75
CA LYS A 305 -19.19 -17.43 29.18
C LYS A 305 -20.00 -16.42 30.00
N GLY A 306 -19.36 -15.71 30.93
CA GLY A 306 -20.00 -14.66 31.73
C GLY A 306 -20.51 -13.47 30.90
N ALA A 307 -19.75 -13.07 29.88
CA ALA A 307 -20.15 -11.97 28.98
C ALA A 307 -21.38 -12.33 28.12
N ALA A 308 -21.51 -13.57 27.67
CA ALA A 308 -22.68 -14.02 26.90
C ALA A 308 -23.96 -14.10 27.74
N VAL A 309 -23.85 -14.55 29.00
CA VAL A 309 -25.02 -14.67 29.90
C VAL A 309 -25.61 -13.30 30.23
N ARG A 310 -24.78 -12.28 30.49
CA ARG A 310 -25.26 -10.91 30.79
C ARG A 310 -26.10 -10.31 29.64
N LYS A 311 -25.74 -10.59 28.39
CA LYS A 311 -26.44 -10.05 27.21
C LYS A 311 -27.82 -10.68 26.99
N ASN A 312 -27.97 -11.98 27.27
CA ASN A 312 -29.28 -12.65 27.16
C ASN A 312 -30.28 -12.18 28.23
N VAL A 313 -29.79 -11.64 29.35
CA VAL A 313 -30.63 -11.03 30.40
C VAL A 313 -31.08 -9.61 30.01
N GLU A 314 -30.23 -8.82 29.35
CA GLU A 314 -30.57 -7.47 28.87
C GLU A 314 -31.53 -7.47 27.67
N SER A 315 -31.58 -8.55 26.87
CA SER A 315 -32.43 -8.62 25.67
C SER A 315 -33.88 -9.07 25.92
N ASN A 316 -34.33 -9.16 27.17
CA ASN A 316 -35.69 -9.62 27.50
C ASN A 316 -36.47 -8.61 28.36
N PRO A 317 -37.04 -7.52 27.77
CA PRO A 317 -37.84 -6.57 28.52
C PRO A 317 -39.28 -7.09 28.67
N LYS A 318 -39.60 -7.67 29.83
CA LYS A 318 -41.00 -7.85 30.24
C LYS A 318 -41.50 -6.61 30.98
N THR A 319 -42.59 -6.07 30.44
CA THR A 319 -43.67 -5.30 31.09
C THR A 319 -43.33 -3.93 31.70
N SER A 320 -43.63 -2.87 30.95
CA SER A 320 -44.21 -1.64 31.51
C SER A 320 -45.28 -1.07 30.57
N ARG A 321 -46.39 -0.67 31.19
CA ARG A 321 -47.70 -0.21 30.65
C ARG A 321 -47.59 1.20 30.05
N PRO A 322 -48.45 1.63 29.11
CA PRO A 322 -48.37 2.97 28.52
C PRO A 322 -49.21 3.99 29.29
N PRO A 323 -48.85 5.28 29.26
CA PRO A 323 -49.81 6.36 29.33
C PRO A 323 -49.98 7.06 27.98
N SER A 324 -51.16 7.64 27.89
CA SER A 324 -51.89 8.20 26.76
C SER A 324 -51.39 9.54 26.21
N ASN A 325 -51.71 9.75 24.93
CA ASN A 325 -52.12 11.00 24.25
C ASN A 325 -51.34 12.30 24.52
N SER A 326 -50.72 12.83 23.47
CA SER A 326 -50.99 14.20 23.02
C SER A 326 -50.60 14.38 21.55
N ALA A 327 -51.47 15.09 20.84
CA ALA A 327 -51.32 15.49 19.45
C ALA A 327 -50.47 16.77 19.35
N SER A 328 -49.65 16.89 18.29
CA SER A 328 -49.65 18.04 17.37
C SER A 328 -48.37 18.13 16.52
N SER A 329 -48.54 18.78 15.37
CA SER A 329 -47.54 19.33 14.45
C SER A 329 -46.80 18.36 13.52
N ARG A 330 -47.41 18.19 12.33
CA ARG A 330 -46.71 17.82 11.09
C ARG A 330 -45.82 18.99 10.67
N SER A 331 -44.51 18.81 10.78
CA SER A 331 -43.52 19.58 10.03
C SER A 331 -42.83 18.63 9.06
N ALA A 332 -43.08 18.84 7.76
CA ALA A 332 -42.45 18.12 6.67
C ALA A 332 -41.01 18.61 6.53
N SER A 333 -40.10 18.04 7.33
CA SER A 333 -38.68 18.03 6.99
C SER A 333 -38.42 16.76 6.18
N GLN A 334 -38.15 16.92 4.89
CA GLN A 334 -37.45 15.90 4.11
C GLN A 334 -36.01 15.82 4.64
N GLY A 335 -35.85 15.19 5.80
CA GLY A 335 -34.56 14.81 6.32
C GLY A 335 -33.93 13.82 5.36
N SER A 336 -32.80 14.21 4.80
CA SER A 336 -31.84 13.33 4.12
C SER A 336 -31.62 12.10 5.00
N ARG A 337 -32.34 11.00 4.72
CA ARG A 337 -32.11 9.71 5.36
C ARG A 337 -30.67 9.32 5.04
N ALA A 338 -29.83 9.27 6.07
CA ALA A 338 -28.51 8.69 5.99
C ALA A 338 -28.63 7.31 5.31
N ILE A 339 -27.85 7.12 4.25
CA ILE A 339 -27.85 5.88 3.47
C ILE A 339 -27.38 4.77 4.42
N ALA A 340 -28.26 3.80 4.70
CA ALA A 340 -27.85 2.59 5.42
C ALA A 340 -26.81 1.84 4.56
N PRO A 341 -25.69 1.37 5.13
CA PRO A 341 -24.73 0.57 4.38
C PRO A 341 -25.43 -0.69 3.83
N LEU A 342 -25.18 -1.00 2.56
CA LEU A 342 -25.68 -2.22 1.92
C LEU A 342 -25.13 -3.46 2.63
N SER A 343 -25.88 -4.57 2.63
CA SER A 343 -25.36 -5.85 3.13
C SER A 343 -24.16 -6.32 2.27
N GLU A 344 -23.23 -7.12 2.81
CA GLU A 344 -22.06 -7.58 2.04
C GLU A 344 -22.43 -8.31 0.74
N ARG A 345 -23.56 -9.01 0.74
CA ARG A 345 -24.11 -9.67 -0.45
C ARG A 345 -24.55 -8.68 -1.53
N GLU A 346 -25.01 -7.50 -1.13
CA GLU A 346 -25.44 -6.39 -2.01
C GLU A 346 -24.29 -5.44 -2.36
N ALA A 347 -23.27 -5.34 -1.51
CA ALA A 347 -22.12 -4.47 -1.67
C ALA A 347 -21.03 -5.04 -2.61
N GLY A 348 -21.12 -6.31 -2.99
CA GLY A 348 -20.12 -6.97 -3.84
C GLY A 348 -18.74 -7.11 -3.20
N LEU A 349 -17.84 -7.76 -3.93
CA LEU A 349 -16.42 -7.91 -3.58
C LEU A 349 -15.73 -6.53 -3.53
N VAL A 350 -14.84 -6.33 -2.55
CA VAL A 350 -14.47 -5.03 -1.97
C VAL A 350 -13.56 -4.22 -2.93
N HIS A 351 -13.80 -2.91 -3.04
CA HIS A 351 -13.04 -1.94 -3.86
C HIS A 351 -11.61 -1.63 -3.35
N GLN A 352 -10.97 -2.52 -2.62
CA GLN A 352 -9.64 -2.24 -2.05
C GLN A 352 -8.54 -2.88 -2.87
N VAL A 353 -7.61 -2.05 -3.32
CA VAL A 353 -6.26 -2.51 -3.64
C VAL A 353 -5.58 -2.88 -2.32
N PRO A 354 -5.13 -4.14 -2.14
CA PRO A 354 -4.45 -4.56 -0.92
C PRO A 354 -3.27 -3.64 -0.58
N GLY A 355 -3.15 -3.24 0.70
CA GLY A 355 -2.00 -2.49 1.22
C GLY A 355 -2.06 -0.95 1.08
N PHE A 356 -3.10 -0.36 0.47
CA PHE A 356 -3.19 1.09 0.29
C PHE A 356 -3.85 1.87 1.45
N THR A 357 -4.61 1.18 2.31
CA THR A 357 -5.16 1.74 3.55
C THR A 357 -4.41 1.21 4.76
N ARG A 358 -4.09 2.10 5.72
CA ARG A 358 -3.54 1.71 7.04
C ARG A 358 -4.62 1.14 7.97
N ALA A 359 -5.89 1.28 7.59
CA ALA A 359 -7.08 0.87 8.31
C ALA A 359 -8.00 0.10 7.34
N PRO A 360 -7.77 -1.21 7.15
CA PRO A 360 -8.53 -2.06 6.22
C PRO A 360 -10.05 -1.99 6.41
N GLU A 361 -10.51 -1.87 7.65
CA GLU A 361 -11.90 -1.75 8.06
C GLU A 361 -12.54 -0.43 7.57
N ILE A 362 -11.84 0.70 7.73
CA ILE A 362 -12.30 2.00 7.20
C ILE A 362 -12.33 1.94 5.67
N GLY A 363 -11.31 1.31 5.07
CA GLY A 363 -11.30 1.07 3.62
C GLY A 363 -12.50 0.24 3.16
N LYS A 364 -12.96 -0.73 3.97
CA LYS A 364 -14.02 -1.67 3.59
C LYS A 364 -15.37 -0.97 3.67
N ALA A 365 -15.64 -0.26 4.77
CA ALA A 365 -16.83 0.57 4.91
C ALA A 365 -16.90 1.64 3.81
N PHE A 366 -15.76 2.29 3.51
CA PHE A 366 -15.64 3.22 2.39
C PHE A 366 -16.00 2.56 1.05
N SER A 367 -15.42 1.40 0.77
CA SER A 367 -15.68 0.64 -0.46
C SER A 367 -17.14 0.26 -0.61
N GLN A 368 -17.77 -0.24 0.46
CA GLN A 368 -19.19 -0.62 0.46
C GLN A 368 -20.09 0.59 0.20
N TYR A 369 -19.78 1.75 0.78
CA TYR A 369 -20.54 2.97 0.53
C TYR A 369 -20.40 3.43 -0.92
N MET A 370 -19.17 3.48 -1.45
CA MET A 370 -18.94 3.84 -2.85
C MET A 370 -19.61 2.85 -3.81
N HIS A 371 -19.64 1.56 -3.47
CA HIS A 371 -20.39 0.57 -4.22
C HIS A 371 -21.88 0.89 -4.26
N GLY A 372 -22.47 1.22 -3.10
CA GLY A 372 -23.88 1.60 -3.02
C GLY A 372 -24.21 2.82 -3.89
N ALA A 373 -23.33 3.84 -3.89
CA ALA A 373 -23.46 4.98 -4.80
C ALA A 373 -23.37 4.55 -6.27
N THR A 374 -22.40 3.71 -6.61
CA THR A 374 -22.18 3.15 -7.95
C THR A 374 -23.41 2.39 -8.47
N VAL A 375 -23.98 1.47 -7.66
CA VAL A 375 -25.17 0.69 -8.01
C VAL A 375 -26.39 1.59 -8.23
N LYS A 376 -26.57 2.60 -7.36
CA LYS A 376 -27.67 3.56 -7.49
C LYS A 376 -27.53 4.37 -8.78
N LEU A 377 -26.36 4.95 -9.02
CA LEU A 377 -26.09 5.81 -10.18
C LEU A 377 -26.06 5.03 -11.49
N ALA A 378 -25.71 3.74 -11.48
CA ALA A 378 -25.74 2.89 -12.67
C ALA A 378 -27.14 2.79 -13.28
N LYS A 379 -28.20 2.85 -12.46
CA LYS A 379 -29.59 2.89 -12.93
C LYS A 379 -29.89 4.19 -13.69
N GLU A 380 -29.38 5.31 -13.20
CA GLU A 380 -29.55 6.62 -13.85
C GLU A 380 -28.75 6.71 -15.15
N VAL A 381 -27.52 6.17 -15.17
CA VAL A 381 -26.70 6.05 -16.37
C VAL A 381 -27.39 5.18 -17.41
N LYS A 382 -27.89 4.00 -17.03
CA LYS A 382 -28.62 3.09 -17.92
C LYS A 382 -29.88 3.72 -18.50
N ALA A 383 -30.58 4.55 -17.73
CA ALA A 383 -31.76 5.28 -18.16
C ALA A 383 -31.44 6.53 -19.00
N GLY A 384 -30.16 6.89 -19.16
CA GLY A 384 -29.75 8.11 -19.86
C GLY A 384 -30.17 9.41 -19.14
N ARG A 385 -30.39 9.36 -17.82
CA ARG A 385 -30.93 10.47 -17.02
C ARG A 385 -29.87 11.32 -16.31
N ILE A 386 -28.59 10.96 -16.44
CA ILE A 386 -27.48 11.65 -15.81
C ILE A 386 -26.36 11.89 -16.84
N LYS A 387 -25.86 13.11 -16.91
CA LYS A 387 -24.70 13.46 -17.75
C LYS A 387 -23.40 13.03 -17.09
N VAL A 388 -22.30 13.01 -17.84
CA VAL A 388 -21.00 12.54 -17.31
C VAL A 388 -20.42 13.48 -16.25
N GLU A 389 -20.58 14.79 -16.41
CA GLU A 389 -20.13 15.79 -15.43
C GLU A 389 -20.96 15.71 -14.14
N GLU A 390 -22.27 15.49 -14.28
CA GLU A 390 -23.20 15.29 -13.16
C GLU A 390 -22.91 13.97 -12.42
N LEU A 391 -22.59 12.90 -13.16
CA LEU A 391 -22.18 11.61 -12.58
C LEU A 391 -20.89 11.76 -11.77
N TRP A 392 -19.90 12.47 -12.30
CA TRP A 392 -18.66 12.74 -11.58
C TRP A 392 -18.92 13.54 -10.30
N GLY A 393 -19.67 14.64 -10.38
CA GLY A 393 -20.03 15.45 -9.21
C GLY A 393 -20.81 14.66 -8.15
N ALA A 394 -21.72 13.78 -8.57
CA ALA A 394 -22.47 12.91 -7.66
C ALA A 394 -21.56 11.91 -6.92
N LEU A 395 -20.58 11.31 -7.62
CA LEU A 395 -19.60 10.40 -7.03
C LEU A 395 -18.58 11.13 -6.13
N THR A 396 -18.18 12.34 -6.50
CA THR A 396 -17.35 13.23 -5.66
C THR A 396 -18.06 13.56 -4.36
N LYS A 397 -19.34 13.94 -4.42
CA LYS A 397 -20.16 14.18 -3.23
C LYS A 397 -20.29 12.92 -2.36
N ALA A 398 -20.56 11.77 -2.98
CA ALA A 398 -20.61 10.49 -2.25
C ALA A 398 -19.29 10.20 -1.51
N ARG A 399 -18.14 10.45 -2.16
CA ARG A 399 -16.82 10.32 -1.53
C ARG A 399 -16.63 11.29 -0.36
N TYR A 400 -17.03 12.56 -0.52
CA TYR A 400 -16.92 13.58 0.52
C TYR A 400 -17.74 13.25 1.76
N GLU A 401 -19.00 12.81 1.62
CA GLU A 401 -19.89 12.49 2.75
C GLU A 401 -19.29 11.43 3.69
N ILE A 402 -18.60 10.42 3.14
CA ILE A 402 -17.90 9.41 3.94
C ILE A 402 -16.74 10.03 4.73
N GLN A 403 -16.01 10.95 4.09
CA GLN A 403 -14.81 11.54 4.67
C GLN A 403 -15.15 12.59 5.75
N LYS A 404 -16.26 13.32 5.57
CA LYS A 404 -16.78 14.29 6.54
C LYS A 404 -17.02 13.65 7.92
N GLY A 405 -17.46 12.40 7.96
CA GLY A 405 -17.64 11.65 9.21
C GLY A 405 -16.35 11.36 9.97
N ILE A 406 -15.18 11.48 9.34
CA ILE A 406 -13.88 11.05 9.90
C ILE A 406 -13.11 12.21 10.58
N LYS A 407 -13.63 13.46 10.58
CA LYS A 407 -13.01 14.66 11.21
C LYS A 407 -11.49 14.77 10.98
N ARG A 408 -11.03 14.55 9.75
CA ARG A 408 -9.61 14.60 9.38
C ARG A 408 -9.27 15.95 8.74
N GLU A 409 -8.11 16.49 9.07
CA GLU A 409 -7.54 17.64 8.37
C GLU A 409 -7.43 17.35 6.85
N GLY A 410 -7.87 18.31 6.02
CA GLY A 410 -7.96 18.15 4.56
C GLY A 410 -9.14 17.29 4.08
N ALA A 411 -10.20 17.12 4.89
CA ALA A 411 -11.45 16.50 4.45
C ALA A 411 -12.21 17.36 3.44
N GLU A 412 -12.14 18.70 3.56
CA GLU A 412 -12.80 19.63 2.63
C GLU A 412 -12.23 19.53 1.21
N ASP A 413 -10.95 19.14 1.05
CA ASP A 413 -10.34 18.94 -0.27
C ASP A 413 -11.00 17.81 -1.08
N PHE A 414 -11.70 16.89 -0.42
CA PHE A 414 -12.50 15.85 -1.09
C PHE A 414 -13.82 16.39 -1.65
N ASN A 415 -14.26 17.57 -1.23
CA ASN A 415 -15.42 18.27 -1.80
C ASN A 415 -15.05 19.15 -3.00
N VAL A 416 -13.75 19.39 -3.23
CA VAL A 416 -13.28 20.23 -4.33
C VAL A 416 -13.40 19.46 -5.65
N ASP A 417 -14.41 19.82 -6.44
CA ASP A 417 -14.61 19.34 -7.81
C ASP A 417 -14.18 20.43 -8.80
N ARG A 418 -12.96 20.31 -9.33
CA ARG A 418 -12.36 21.35 -10.20
C ARG A 418 -13.05 21.47 -11.55
N LEU A 419 -13.85 20.47 -11.94
CA LEU A 419 -14.66 20.53 -13.16
C LEU A 419 -15.89 21.42 -12.94
N ASN A 420 -16.54 21.29 -11.78
CA ASN A 420 -17.84 21.90 -11.50
C ASN A 420 -17.76 23.17 -10.62
N MET A 421 -16.60 23.49 -10.05
CA MET A 421 -16.39 24.65 -9.16
C MET A 421 -15.43 25.68 -9.81
N PRO A 422 -15.95 26.77 -10.40
CA PRO A 422 -15.16 27.78 -11.11
C PRO A 422 -14.02 28.39 -10.27
N GLU A 423 -14.24 28.57 -8.97
CA GLU A 423 -13.26 29.09 -8.01
C GLU A 423 -12.01 28.22 -7.86
N HIS A 424 -12.10 26.95 -8.27
CA HIS A 424 -11.00 25.99 -8.21
C HIS A 424 -10.34 25.74 -9.56
N MET A 425 -10.65 26.53 -10.59
CA MET A 425 -10.13 26.29 -11.94
C MET A 425 -8.60 26.43 -12.07
N GLN A 426 -7.99 27.24 -11.20
CA GLN A 426 -6.53 27.48 -11.18
C GLN A 426 -5.78 26.51 -10.25
N VAL A 427 -6.50 25.69 -9.49
CA VAL A 427 -5.88 24.75 -8.55
C VAL A 427 -5.20 23.64 -9.35
N ILE A 428 -3.94 23.35 -9.05
CA ILE A 428 -3.22 22.16 -9.52
C ILE A 428 -2.93 21.28 -8.30
N SER A 429 -3.23 19.99 -8.41
CA SER A 429 -2.82 19.00 -7.41
C SER A 429 -1.40 18.52 -7.73
N SER A 430 -0.56 18.47 -6.69
CA SER A 430 0.84 18.04 -6.79
C SER A 430 1.10 16.91 -5.80
N THR A 431 1.75 15.83 -6.24
CA THR A 431 2.07 14.68 -5.40
C THR A 431 3.55 14.35 -5.53
N ASN A 432 4.26 14.32 -4.40
CA ASN A 432 5.62 13.82 -4.34
C ASN A 432 5.61 12.30 -4.11
N ILE A 433 6.07 11.56 -5.12
CA ILE A 433 6.03 10.09 -5.17
C ILE A 433 7.03 9.47 -4.18
N LEU A 434 8.14 10.13 -3.89
CA LEU A 434 9.19 9.55 -3.03
C LEU A 434 8.95 9.78 -1.54
N THR A 435 8.22 10.83 -1.16
CA THR A 435 7.92 11.14 0.25
C THR A 435 6.86 10.22 0.83
N ASP A 436 5.96 9.67 0.00
CA ASP A 436 4.97 8.69 0.44
C ASP A 436 5.46 7.26 0.19
N SER A 437 5.61 6.48 1.26
CA SER A 437 6.07 5.09 1.17
C SER A 437 5.17 4.20 0.33
N ARG A 438 3.89 4.57 0.14
CA ARG A 438 2.92 3.84 -0.70
C ARG A 438 3.17 4.03 -2.19
N TYR A 439 3.65 5.21 -2.58
CA TYR A 439 3.92 5.55 -3.98
C TYR A 439 5.36 5.26 -4.40
N ARG A 440 6.29 5.22 -3.45
CA ARG A 440 7.71 4.94 -3.70
C ARG A 440 7.98 3.72 -4.58
N PRO A 441 7.28 2.56 -4.46
CA PRO A 441 7.50 1.42 -5.37
C PRO A 441 7.23 1.71 -6.85
N TYR A 442 6.47 2.77 -7.15
CA TYR A 442 6.14 3.18 -8.52
C TYR A 442 7.15 4.15 -9.11
N ALA A 443 8.04 4.76 -8.31
CA ALA A 443 8.95 5.82 -8.76
C ALA A 443 9.80 5.39 -9.96
N ASN A 444 10.36 4.17 -9.94
CA ASN A 444 11.21 3.67 -11.03
C ASN A 444 10.45 3.41 -12.33
N ARG A 445 9.11 3.39 -12.31
CA ARG A 445 8.31 3.24 -13.53
C ARG A 445 8.36 4.49 -14.40
N ILE A 446 8.82 5.62 -13.88
CA ILE A 446 9.05 6.84 -14.66
C ILE A 446 10.00 6.60 -15.84
N PHE A 447 10.98 5.71 -15.69
CA PHE A 447 11.90 5.33 -16.76
C PHE A 447 11.24 4.50 -17.87
N LYS A 448 10.08 3.88 -17.62
CA LYS A 448 9.30 3.23 -18.68
C LYS A 448 8.58 4.26 -19.54
N LEU A 449 8.11 5.35 -18.93
CA LEU A 449 7.46 6.45 -19.66
C LEU A 449 8.47 7.29 -20.43
N PHE A 450 9.62 7.58 -19.81
CA PHE A 450 10.66 8.44 -20.36
C PHE A 450 12.01 7.70 -20.36
N PRO A 451 12.17 6.68 -21.22
CA PRO A 451 13.38 5.85 -21.26
C PRO A 451 14.59 6.55 -21.89
N ASP A 452 14.35 7.59 -22.69
CA ASP A 452 15.39 8.31 -23.41
C ASP A 452 16.14 9.27 -22.47
N THR A 453 17.47 9.22 -22.48
CA THR A 453 18.33 10.16 -21.74
C THR A 453 18.08 11.61 -22.12
N ARG A 454 17.56 11.88 -23.33
CA ARG A 454 17.13 13.21 -23.75
C ARG A 454 15.95 13.76 -22.95
N SER A 455 15.14 12.90 -22.34
CA SER A 455 14.11 13.32 -21.39
C SER A 455 14.69 13.74 -20.04
N TRP A 456 16.00 13.54 -19.83
CA TRP A 456 16.68 13.78 -18.56
C TRP A 456 18.00 14.57 -18.71
N PRO A 457 17.99 15.78 -19.29
CA PRO A 457 19.18 16.62 -19.31
C PRO A 457 19.71 16.85 -17.89
N ASP A 458 21.00 16.58 -17.69
CA ASP A 458 21.68 16.72 -16.39
C ASP A 458 21.02 15.95 -15.23
N GLY A 459 20.35 14.83 -15.55
CA GLY A 459 19.66 14.00 -14.56
C GLY A 459 18.34 14.58 -14.06
N GLN A 460 17.77 15.58 -14.74
CA GLN A 460 16.49 16.23 -14.39
C GLN A 460 15.42 15.91 -15.43
N LEU A 461 14.24 15.46 -14.99
CA LEU A 461 13.06 15.27 -15.83
C LEU A 461 12.14 16.48 -15.75
N ARG A 462 11.73 16.98 -16.92
CA ARG A 462 10.55 17.83 -17.09
C ARG A 462 9.82 17.36 -18.33
N ALA A 463 8.73 16.63 -18.13
CA ALA A 463 7.94 16.07 -19.22
C ALA A 463 6.46 16.07 -18.89
N ASP A 464 5.60 15.94 -19.90
CA ASP A 464 4.17 15.78 -19.72
C ASP A 464 3.68 14.49 -20.36
N MET A 465 2.68 13.87 -19.74
CA MET A 465 1.81 12.96 -20.44
C MET A 465 0.93 13.76 -21.39
N THR A 466 0.78 13.28 -22.62
CA THR A 466 -0.17 13.84 -23.58
C THR A 466 -1.19 12.79 -24.01
N GLY A 467 -2.39 13.25 -24.32
CA GLY A 467 -3.45 12.43 -24.92
C GLY A 467 -4.04 13.16 -26.12
N LYS A 468 -4.60 12.42 -27.08
CA LYS A 468 -5.21 13.02 -28.28
C LYS A 468 -6.73 13.01 -28.21
N ILE A 469 -7.35 14.16 -28.47
CA ILE A 469 -8.80 14.30 -28.66
C ILE A 469 -9.04 14.83 -30.07
N GLY A 470 -9.46 13.94 -30.97
CA GLY A 470 -9.51 14.25 -32.40
C GLY A 470 -8.11 14.48 -32.96
N ARG A 471 -7.86 15.67 -33.53
CA ARG A 471 -6.53 16.07 -34.04
C ARG A 471 -5.69 16.84 -33.03
N GLU A 472 -6.25 17.17 -31.87
CA GLU A 472 -5.58 18.00 -30.88
C GLU A 472 -4.86 17.16 -29.84
N GLU A 473 -3.66 17.59 -29.49
CA GLU A 473 -2.88 17.05 -28.40
C GLU A 473 -3.16 17.84 -27.11
N ILE A 474 -3.56 17.12 -26.06
CA ILE A 474 -3.90 17.67 -24.75
C ILE A 474 -2.80 17.30 -23.78
N ARG A 475 -2.20 18.30 -23.13
CA ARG A 475 -1.26 18.09 -22.01
C ARG A 475 -2.03 17.67 -20.76
N LEU A 476 -1.55 16.63 -20.10
CA LEU A 476 -2.18 16.00 -18.95
C LEU A 476 -1.27 16.11 -17.72
N THR A 477 -0.86 14.99 -17.13
CA THR A 477 0.01 14.99 -15.96
C THR A 477 1.41 15.49 -16.33
N SER A 478 1.91 16.48 -15.59
CA SER A 478 3.31 16.91 -15.67
C SER A 478 4.16 16.14 -14.66
N TYR A 479 5.37 15.76 -15.08
CA TYR A 479 6.36 15.05 -14.27
C TYR A 479 7.59 15.93 -14.11
N GLU A 480 7.96 16.16 -12.85
CA GLU A 480 9.20 16.83 -12.47
C GLU A 480 10.00 15.88 -11.60
N GLY A 481 11.18 15.49 -12.05
CA GLY A 481 11.98 14.48 -11.37
C GLY A 481 13.46 14.75 -11.42
N SER A 482 14.20 14.08 -10.56
CA SER A 482 15.65 14.00 -10.64
C SER A 482 16.11 12.59 -10.31
N PHE A 483 17.25 12.19 -10.86
CA PHE A 483 17.91 10.95 -10.47
C PHE A 483 19.41 11.15 -10.29
N ASN A 484 20.01 10.25 -9.54
CA ASN A 484 21.43 10.24 -9.29
C ASN A 484 22.16 9.60 -10.49
N LEU A 485 22.91 10.40 -11.24
CA LEU A 485 23.67 9.98 -12.42
C LEU A 485 24.66 8.83 -12.13
N ARG A 486 25.12 8.66 -10.89
CA ARG A 486 26.08 7.60 -10.53
C ARG A 486 25.45 6.23 -10.40
N ASN A 487 24.19 6.14 -9.95
CA ASN A 487 23.55 4.86 -9.64
C ASN A 487 22.17 4.68 -10.28
N GLY A 488 21.68 5.65 -11.06
CA GLY A 488 20.40 5.63 -11.75
C GLY A 488 19.17 5.75 -10.83
N SER A 489 19.32 5.96 -9.52
CA SER A 489 18.19 5.97 -8.59
C SER A 489 17.45 7.31 -8.63
N VAL A 490 16.11 7.27 -8.70
CA VAL A 490 15.26 8.47 -8.62
C VAL A 490 15.42 9.12 -7.24
N THR A 491 15.82 10.39 -7.22
CA THR A 491 16.06 11.21 -6.01
C THR A 491 14.93 12.18 -5.72
N ALA A 492 14.19 12.60 -6.76
CA ALA A 492 12.94 13.35 -6.64
C ALA A 492 11.98 12.91 -7.74
N LEU A 493 10.68 12.86 -7.43
CA LEU A 493 9.63 12.71 -8.43
C LEU A 493 8.35 13.36 -7.92
N VAL A 494 7.90 14.40 -8.61
CA VAL A 494 6.68 15.14 -8.37
C VAL A 494 5.81 15.01 -9.61
N ILE A 495 4.55 14.63 -9.42
CA ILE A 495 3.54 14.63 -10.47
C ILE A 495 2.53 15.74 -10.21
N LYS A 496 2.10 16.43 -11.27
CA LYS A 496 1.15 17.55 -11.20
C LYS A 496 0.00 17.31 -12.16
N SER A 497 -1.23 17.55 -11.72
CA SER A 497 -2.40 17.47 -12.58
C SER A 497 -2.45 18.63 -13.59
N PRO A 498 -3.14 18.45 -14.74
CA PRO A 498 -3.33 19.55 -15.68
C PRO A 498 -4.23 20.64 -15.09
N LEU A 499 -4.23 21.84 -15.67
CA LEU A 499 -5.13 22.95 -15.29
C LEU A 499 -6.61 22.57 -15.49
N ALA A 500 -7.51 23.14 -14.69
CA ALA A 500 -8.92 22.76 -14.78
C ALA A 500 -9.58 23.16 -16.12
N ILE A 501 -9.04 24.17 -16.81
CA ILE A 501 -9.57 24.64 -18.09
C ILE A 501 -9.63 23.54 -19.15
N VAL A 502 -8.72 22.55 -19.09
CA VAL A 502 -8.75 21.40 -20.02
C VAL A 502 -9.77 20.34 -19.61
N LEU A 503 -10.27 20.34 -18.37
CA LEU A 503 -11.18 19.31 -17.86
C LEU A 503 -12.50 19.29 -18.63
N LYS A 504 -13.08 20.45 -18.99
CA LYS A 504 -14.32 20.50 -19.78
C LYS A 504 -14.19 19.72 -21.10
N LYS A 505 -13.03 19.85 -21.76
CA LYS A 505 -12.74 19.14 -23.00
C LYS A 505 -12.53 17.65 -22.79
N ILE A 506 -11.80 17.28 -21.74
CA ILE A 506 -11.60 15.88 -21.35
C ILE A 506 -12.96 15.23 -21.04
N PHE A 507 -13.84 15.91 -20.30
CA PHE A 507 -15.15 15.38 -19.94
C PHE A 507 -16.11 15.25 -21.13
N ALA A 508 -16.07 16.17 -22.10
CA ALA A 508 -16.79 15.99 -23.35
C ALA A 508 -16.32 14.74 -24.12
N HIS A 509 -15.01 14.48 -24.13
CA HIS A 509 -14.44 13.26 -24.71
C HIS A 509 -14.82 12.00 -23.92
N VAL A 510 -14.74 12.04 -22.59
CA VAL A 510 -15.22 10.97 -21.70
C VAL A 510 -16.71 10.69 -21.89
N GLY A 511 -17.53 11.71 -22.17
CA GLY A 511 -18.93 11.55 -22.56
C GLY A 511 -19.11 10.73 -23.84
N THR A 512 -18.28 11.00 -24.84
CA THR A 512 -18.26 10.24 -26.10
C THR A 512 -17.85 8.79 -25.85
N LEU A 513 -16.78 8.57 -25.07
CA LEU A 513 -16.33 7.23 -24.70
C LEU A 513 -17.36 6.47 -23.86
N THR A 514 -18.07 7.15 -22.95
CA THR A 514 -19.12 6.55 -22.11
C THR A 514 -20.27 6.06 -22.97
N LYS A 515 -20.72 6.88 -23.93
CA LYS A 515 -21.75 6.47 -24.90
C LYS A 515 -21.29 5.27 -25.72
N ALA A 516 -20.05 5.28 -26.21
CA ALA A 516 -19.48 4.15 -26.95
C ALA A 516 -19.44 2.87 -26.10
N ALA A 517 -18.97 2.96 -24.85
CA ALA A 517 -18.92 1.83 -23.91
C ALA A 517 -20.32 1.24 -23.64
N LEU A 518 -21.36 2.07 -23.51
CA LEU A 518 -22.73 1.61 -23.28
C LEU A 518 -23.36 0.97 -24.52
N GLN A 519 -23.02 1.45 -25.73
CA GLN A 519 -23.65 1.02 -26.99
C GLN A 519 -22.94 -0.14 -27.69
N GLU A 520 -21.65 -0.35 -27.41
CA GLU A 520 -20.85 -1.43 -27.99
C GLU A 520 -21.53 -2.79 -27.74
N LYS A 521 -21.37 -3.79 -28.61
CA LYS A 521 -21.90 -5.14 -28.39
C LYS A 521 -20.82 -6.09 -27.87
N ASN A 522 -19.58 -5.90 -28.29
CA ASN A 522 -18.46 -6.71 -27.86
C ASN A 522 -17.93 -6.27 -26.48
N GLU A 523 -17.99 -7.15 -25.48
CA GLU A 523 -17.51 -6.83 -24.12
C GLU A 523 -16.03 -6.46 -24.06
N THR A 524 -15.19 -7.01 -24.94
CA THR A 524 -13.75 -6.68 -25.01
C THR A 524 -13.55 -5.24 -25.47
N ILE A 525 -14.29 -4.80 -26.49
CA ILE A 525 -14.23 -3.43 -26.99
C ILE A 525 -14.84 -2.46 -25.98
N ALA A 526 -15.95 -2.84 -25.33
CA ALA A 526 -16.54 -2.07 -24.25
C ALA A 526 -15.55 -1.89 -23.08
N LEU A 527 -14.84 -2.95 -22.69
CA LEU A 527 -13.80 -2.89 -21.67
C LEU A 527 -12.64 -1.97 -22.08
N ALA A 528 -12.26 -1.95 -23.35
CA ALA A 528 -11.26 -1.02 -23.86
C ALA A 528 -11.71 0.45 -23.76
N TYR A 529 -12.99 0.76 -24.02
CA TYR A 529 -13.52 2.11 -23.76
C TYR A 529 -13.51 2.45 -22.27
N LEU A 530 -13.87 1.50 -21.39
CA LEU A 530 -13.80 1.69 -19.94
C LEU A 530 -12.35 1.95 -19.46
N ALA A 531 -11.37 1.27 -20.05
CA ALA A 531 -9.95 1.50 -19.79
C ALA A 531 -9.53 2.92 -20.20
N GLN A 532 -9.92 3.37 -21.39
CA GLN A 532 -9.65 4.73 -21.86
C GLN A 532 -10.26 5.78 -20.94
N ILE A 533 -11.51 5.59 -20.51
CA ILE A 533 -12.18 6.46 -19.54
C ILE A 533 -11.38 6.54 -18.24
N HIS A 534 -10.97 5.39 -17.69
CA HIS A 534 -10.19 5.35 -16.45
C HIS A 534 -8.87 6.12 -16.61
N TRP A 535 -8.14 5.87 -17.70
CA TRP A 535 -6.88 6.55 -17.98
C TRP A 535 -7.04 8.06 -18.05
N TRP A 536 -8.04 8.55 -18.82
CA TRP A 536 -8.31 9.99 -18.92
C TRP A 536 -8.64 10.62 -17.57
N LEU A 537 -9.48 9.97 -16.76
CA LEU A 537 -9.88 10.50 -15.45
C LEU A 537 -8.72 10.48 -14.44
N ALA A 538 -7.89 9.43 -14.46
CA ALA A 538 -6.70 9.35 -13.61
C ALA A 538 -5.67 10.44 -13.96
N GLN A 539 -5.41 10.63 -15.26
CA GLN A 539 -4.50 11.66 -15.78
C GLN A 539 -5.01 13.08 -15.55
N ALA A 540 -6.34 13.30 -15.64
CA ALA A 540 -6.95 14.61 -15.44
C ALA A 540 -6.96 15.05 -13.96
N CYS A 541 -7.05 14.09 -13.03
CA CYS A 541 -7.22 14.31 -11.59
C CYS A 541 -8.21 15.46 -11.26
N PRO A 542 -9.51 15.29 -11.58
CA PRO A 542 -10.47 16.40 -11.57
C PRO A 542 -10.83 16.94 -10.18
N ASN A 543 -10.53 16.22 -9.10
CA ASN A 543 -10.81 16.67 -7.74
C ASN A 543 -9.56 17.24 -7.06
N GLY A 544 -9.76 18.11 -6.07
CA GLY A 544 -8.69 18.55 -5.17
C GLY A 544 -8.05 17.36 -4.43
N ARG A 545 -8.88 16.39 -4.02
CA ARG A 545 -8.44 15.12 -3.44
C ARG A 545 -9.38 13.97 -3.78
N GLY A 546 -8.83 12.77 -3.95
CA GLY A 546 -9.61 11.54 -4.09
C GLY A 546 -10.07 11.18 -5.50
N SER A 547 -9.54 11.83 -6.54
CA SER A 547 -9.86 11.55 -7.96
C SER A 547 -9.75 10.07 -8.33
N ALA A 548 -8.77 9.34 -7.79
CA ALA A 548 -8.58 7.91 -8.05
C ALA A 548 -9.82 7.06 -7.68
N ALA A 549 -10.36 7.25 -6.47
CA ALA A 549 -11.52 6.50 -6.02
C ALA A 549 -12.80 6.89 -6.78
N VAL A 550 -12.92 8.15 -7.17
CA VAL A 550 -14.05 8.64 -7.98
C VAL A 550 -13.97 8.10 -9.41
N ALA A 551 -12.78 8.08 -10.02
CA ALA A 551 -12.55 7.49 -11.34
C ALA A 551 -12.88 5.99 -11.37
N GLU A 552 -12.47 5.25 -10.35
CA GLU A 552 -12.84 3.85 -10.20
C GLU A 552 -14.37 3.67 -10.14
N ALA A 553 -15.03 4.40 -9.24
CA ALA A 553 -16.48 4.32 -9.07
C ALA A 553 -17.21 4.72 -10.36
N PHE A 554 -16.69 5.71 -11.09
CA PHE A 554 -17.23 6.16 -12.37
C PHE A 554 -17.20 5.04 -13.41
N VAL A 555 -16.05 4.40 -13.61
CA VAL A 555 -15.90 3.30 -14.56
C VAL A 555 -16.76 2.09 -14.18
N ARG A 556 -16.80 1.74 -12.90
CA ARG A 556 -17.66 0.64 -12.40
C ARG A 556 -19.14 0.99 -12.56
N THR A 557 -19.54 2.26 -12.42
CA THR A 557 -20.92 2.69 -12.65
C THR A 557 -21.35 2.45 -14.10
N ILE A 558 -20.49 2.79 -15.05
CA ILE A 558 -20.75 2.55 -16.48
C ILE A 558 -20.79 1.05 -16.79
N ALA A 559 -19.84 0.27 -16.24
CA ALA A 559 -19.83 -1.18 -16.38
C ALA A 559 -21.13 -1.81 -15.86
N LEU A 560 -21.58 -1.42 -14.67
CA LEU A 560 -22.83 -1.91 -14.08
C LEU A 560 -24.07 -1.48 -14.88
N ALA A 561 -24.11 -0.25 -15.40
CA ALA A 561 -25.20 0.23 -16.23
C ALA A 561 -25.37 -0.62 -17.50
N ARG A 562 -24.25 -1.13 -18.04
CA ARG A 562 -24.20 -2.07 -19.17
C ARG A 562 -24.55 -3.51 -18.79
N GLY A 563 -24.48 -3.87 -17.50
CA GLY A 563 -24.64 -5.24 -17.02
C GLY A 563 -23.32 -6.03 -16.96
N MET A 564 -22.17 -5.35 -17.07
CA MET A 564 -20.85 -5.95 -16.86
C MET A 564 -20.49 -5.95 -15.37
N LYS A 565 -19.91 -7.06 -14.89
CA LYS A 565 -19.35 -7.17 -13.55
C LYS A 565 -17.83 -7.19 -13.64
N LEU A 566 -17.20 -6.12 -13.16
CA LEU A 566 -15.74 -6.05 -13.05
C LEU A 566 -15.29 -6.70 -11.73
N GLY A 567 -14.27 -7.54 -11.78
CA GLY A 567 -13.69 -8.18 -10.60
C GLY A 567 -12.99 -7.20 -9.65
N GLU A 568 -12.39 -7.73 -8.59
CA GLU A 568 -11.51 -6.97 -7.70
C GLU A 568 -10.23 -6.55 -8.41
N TRP A 569 -9.62 -5.45 -7.96
CA TRP A 569 -8.37 -4.95 -8.52
C TRP A 569 -7.16 -5.72 -7.99
N LYS A 570 -6.28 -6.14 -8.89
CA LYS A 570 -4.95 -6.69 -8.61
C LYS A 570 -3.91 -5.61 -8.33
N VAL A 571 -4.14 -4.41 -8.86
CA VAL A 571 -3.19 -3.29 -8.91
C VAL A 571 -3.91 -1.97 -8.61
N ALA A 572 -3.17 -0.89 -8.39
CA ALA A 572 -3.73 0.47 -8.27
C ALA A 572 -3.91 1.08 -9.66
N PRO A 573 -5.12 1.07 -10.26
CA PRO A 573 -5.31 1.39 -11.66
C PRO A 573 -5.04 2.85 -12.02
N ASP A 574 -5.16 3.77 -11.06
CA ASP A 574 -4.78 5.18 -11.21
C ASP A 574 -3.26 5.34 -11.30
N LEU A 575 -2.51 4.64 -10.43
CA LEU A 575 -1.04 4.64 -10.50
C LEU A 575 -0.54 3.94 -11.77
N GLU A 576 -1.17 2.84 -12.18
CA GLU A 576 -0.88 2.23 -13.48
C GLU A 576 -1.12 3.25 -14.61
N ALA A 577 -2.23 3.99 -14.59
CA ALA A 577 -2.52 5.01 -15.61
C ALA A 577 -1.51 6.14 -15.63
N LEU A 578 -1.08 6.62 -14.45
CA LEU A 578 -0.08 7.67 -14.30
C LEU A 578 1.33 7.25 -14.76
N PHE A 579 1.59 5.94 -14.91
CA PHE A 579 2.88 5.41 -15.34
C PHE A 579 2.79 4.56 -16.63
N MET A 580 1.70 4.67 -17.39
CA MET A 580 1.51 3.98 -18.68
C MET A 580 0.96 4.94 -19.73
N ARG A 581 1.39 4.75 -20.98
CA ARG A 581 0.75 5.38 -22.13
C ARG A 581 -0.66 4.78 -22.32
N MET A 582 -1.56 5.51 -22.97
CA MET A 582 -2.95 5.08 -23.18
C MET A 582 -3.03 3.67 -23.79
N ASP A 583 -2.32 3.41 -24.89
CA ASP A 583 -2.39 2.13 -25.60
C ASP A 583 -1.91 0.97 -24.72
N ASP A 584 -0.80 1.16 -24.00
CA ASP A 584 -0.25 0.18 -23.05
C ASP A 584 -1.24 -0.08 -21.90
N TYR A 585 -1.86 0.98 -21.39
CA TYR A 585 -2.84 0.90 -20.31
C TYR A 585 -4.07 0.11 -20.75
N VAL A 586 -4.63 0.41 -21.91
CA VAL A 586 -5.80 -0.28 -22.48
C VAL A 586 -5.49 -1.76 -22.71
N ALA A 587 -4.30 -2.08 -23.23
CA ALA A 587 -3.87 -3.45 -23.44
C ALA A 587 -3.70 -4.24 -22.13
N ALA A 588 -3.17 -3.60 -21.08
CA ALA A 588 -2.96 -4.23 -19.77
C ALA A 588 -4.23 -4.31 -18.92
N TYR A 589 -5.22 -3.47 -19.17
CA TYR A 589 -6.40 -3.27 -18.33
C TYR A 589 -7.18 -4.55 -17.98
N PRO A 590 -7.43 -5.50 -18.90
CA PRO A 590 -8.10 -6.76 -18.54
C PRO A 590 -7.34 -7.55 -17.48
N GLY A 591 -6.01 -7.45 -17.45
CA GLY A 591 -5.13 -8.09 -16.47
C GLY A 591 -5.15 -7.45 -15.09
N PHE A 592 -5.80 -6.30 -14.91
CA PHE A 592 -5.88 -5.60 -13.63
C PHE A 592 -6.92 -6.19 -12.69
N PHE A 593 -7.73 -7.16 -13.14
CA PHE A 593 -8.80 -7.74 -12.34
C PHE A 593 -8.51 -9.19 -11.90
N GLU A 594 -8.95 -9.58 -10.70
CA GLU A 594 -8.81 -10.96 -10.19
C GLU A 594 -9.60 -11.98 -11.02
N ASN A 595 -10.84 -11.65 -11.39
CA ASN A 595 -11.70 -12.49 -12.22
C ASN A 595 -12.57 -11.59 -13.12
N VAL A 596 -12.45 -11.72 -14.44
CA VAL A 596 -13.40 -11.12 -15.38
C VAL A 596 -14.32 -12.23 -15.89
N SER A 597 -15.39 -12.52 -15.13
CA SER A 597 -16.16 -13.76 -15.28
C SER A 597 -16.96 -13.93 -16.57
N ASN A 598 -16.98 -12.93 -17.48
CA ASN A 598 -17.77 -13.00 -18.72
C ASN A 598 -17.00 -12.73 -20.02
N ILE A 599 -15.74 -12.27 -19.99
CA ILE A 599 -15.01 -12.00 -21.22
C ILE A 599 -14.38 -13.30 -21.72
N LYS A 600 -15.07 -13.97 -22.67
CA LYS A 600 -14.43 -14.99 -23.51
C LYS A 600 -13.21 -14.34 -24.15
N ASN A 601 -12.01 -14.81 -23.81
CA ASN A 601 -10.76 -14.30 -24.39
C ASN A 601 -10.91 -14.24 -25.92
N PRO A 602 -10.53 -13.12 -26.58
CA PRO A 602 -10.48 -13.10 -28.03
C PRO A 602 -9.54 -14.22 -28.52
N PRO A 603 -9.84 -14.86 -29.67
CA PRO A 603 -8.96 -15.86 -30.24
C PRO A 603 -7.58 -15.22 -30.43
N ARG A 604 -6.54 -15.86 -29.88
CA ARG A 604 -5.15 -15.47 -30.16
C ARG A 604 -4.97 -15.58 -31.67
N GLY A 605 -4.69 -14.46 -32.32
CA GLY A 605 -4.53 -14.38 -33.76
C GLY A 605 -3.54 -15.43 -34.27
N GLN A 606 -3.96 -16.11 -35.33
CA GLN A 606 -3.08 -16.75 -36.31
C GLN A 606 -2.50 -15.69 -37.23
#